data_AF-A0A5B0WPP9-F1
#
_entry.id   AF-A0A5B0WPP9-F1
#
_cell.length_a   1.000
_cell.length_b   1.000
_cell.length_c   1.000
_cell.angle_alpha   90.00
_cell.angle_beta   90.00
_cell.angle_gamma   90.00
#
_symmetry.space_group_name_H-M   'P 1'
#
loop_
_entity.id
_entity.type
_entity.pdbx_description
1 polymer ?
#
loop_
_entity_poly.entity_id
_entity_poly.type
_entity_poly.pdbx_seq_one_letter_code
_entity_poly.pdbx_strand_id
1 'polypeptide(L)'
;MKDFKWRWQDTLIVILGLASLAYALINYGKLPQELPAQWGISGKVNRYWDKNIAIFMFGILGIVLPLIMQFTRSIDPKRENYKKFENAYAMSRLAIGVLFNLMLVLTVAYGLGKDINVGKIAIGALGVMFIALGNYMPQVKDNYLFGVRTAWTLSSPEVW
;
A
#
# COMPACT_ATOMS: atom_id res chain seq x y z
N MET A 1 -2.47 -14.07 -20.20
CA MET A 1 -1.83 -14.53 -18.95
C MET A 1 -0.34 -14.90 -19.09
N LYS A 2 0.30 -14.79 -20.27
CA LYS A 2 1.71 -15.20 -20.47
C LYS A 2 2.76 -14.30 -19.78
N ASP A 3 2.38 -13.10 -19.32
CA ASP A 3 3.31 -12.15 -18.68
C ASP A 3 3.20 -12.07 -17.15
N PHE A 4 2.50 -13.00 -16.47
CA PHE A 4 2.49 -12.99 -15.00
C PHE A 4 3.81 -13.55 -14.46
N LYS A 5 4.60 -12.71 -13.78
CA LYS A 5 5.86 -13.11 -13.15
C LYS A 5 5.81 -12.74 -11.67
N TRP A 6 5.85 -13.75 -10.81
CA TRP A 6 6.00 -13.57 -9.37
C TRP A 6 7.42 -13.11 -9.06
N ARG A 7 7.55 -12.04 -8.27
CA ARG A 7 8.83 -11.45 -7.89
C ARG A 7 9.01 -11.48 -6.37
N TRP A 8 10.22 -11.22 -5.91
CA TRP A 8 10.53 -11.15 -4.48
C TRP A 8 9.69 -10.09 -3.75
N GLN A 9 9.32 -9.00 -4.44
CA GLN A 9 8.40 -7.99 -3.87
C GLN A 9 7.04 -8.58 -3.53
N ASP A 10 6.51 -9.46 -4.39
CA ASP A 10 5.20 -10.10 -4.17
C ASP A 10 5.28 -11.05 -2.97
N THR A 11 6.38 -11.81 -2.87
CA THR A 11 6.66 -12.64 -1.69
C THR A 11 6.72 -11.79 -0.41
N LEU A 12 7.41 -10.65 -0.42
CA LEU A 12 7.47 -9.77 0.75
C LEU A 12 6.13 -9.14 1.11
N ILE A 13 5.34 -8.70 0.11
CA ILE A 13 3.98 -8.18 0.33
C ILE A 13 3.15 -9.23 1.07
N VAL A 14 3.18 -10.47 0.61
CA VAL A 14 2.41 -11.57 1.22
C VAL A 14 2.94 -11.90 2.61
N ILE A 15 4.25 -12.05 2.80
CA ILE A 15 4.84 -12.37 4.11
C ILE A 15 4.53 -11.28 5.13
N LEU A 16 4.78 -10.01 4.80
CA LEU A 16 4.53 -8.89 5.71
C LEU A 16 3.04 -8.71 6.00
N GLY A 17 2.20 -8.89 4.97
CA GLY A 17 0.76 -8.83 5.14
C GLY A 17 0.22 -9.94 6.03
N LEU A 18 0.59 -11.19 5.78
CA LEU A 18 0.20 -12.32 6.62
C LEU A 18 0.74 -12.17 8.04
N ALA A 19 1.97 -11.68 8.22
CA ALA A 19 2.53 -11.40 9.53
C ALA A 19 1.73 -10.32 10.28
N SER A 20 1.36 -9.23 9.60
CA SER A 20 0.56 -8.14 10.19
C SER A 20 -0.87 -8.59 10.55
N LEU A 21 -1.50 -9.41 9.70
CA LEU A 21 -2.79 -10.03 9.97
C LEU A 21 -2.71 -11.03 11.12
N ALA A 22 -1.70 -11.89 11.15
CA ALA A 22 -1.48 -12.83 12.24
C ALA A 22 -1.31 -12.07 13.56
N TYR A 23 -0.54 -10.98 13.57
CA TYR A 23 -0.40 -10.12 14.75
C TYR A 23 -1.75 -9.55 15.21
N ALA A 24 -2.60 -9.08 14.28
CA ALA A 24 -3.94 -8.59 14.60
C ALA A 24 -4.83 -9.69 15.19
N LEU A 25 -4.84 -10.88 14.57
CA LEU A 25 -5.69 -12.01 14.95
C LEU A 25 -5.28 -12.63 16.30
N ILE A 26 -3.98 -12.78 16.56
CA ILE A 26 -3.46 -13.27 17.86
C ILE A 26 -3.90 -12.34 19.01
N ASN A 27 -3.98 -11.04 18.75
CA ASN A 27 -4.36 -10.04 19.75
C ASN A 27 -5.84 -9.69 19.75
N TYR A 28 -6.63 -10.27 18.84
CA TYR A 28 -8.01 -9.85 18.57
C TYR A 28 -8.92 -9.81 19.80
N GLY A 29 -8.76 -10.79 20.70
CA GLY A 29 -9.54 -10.87 21.95
C GLY A 29 -9.22 -9.77 22.97
N LYS A 30 -8.08 -9.09 22.84
CA LYS A 30 -7.63 -8.01 23.73
C LYS A 30 -7.93 -6.62 23.17
N LEU A 31 -8.37 -6.53 21.92
CA LEU A 31 -8.60 -5.25 21.25
C LEU A 31 -9.96 -4.65 21.65
N PRO A 32 -10.03 -3.33 21.86
CA PRO A 32 -11.29 -2.61 22.04
C PRO A 32 -12.16 -2.74 20.79
N GLN A 33 -13.46 -2.48 20.94
CA GLN A 33 -14.40 -2.59 19.83
C GLN A 33 -14.10 -1.57 18.72
N GLU A 34 -13.50 -0.43 19.07
CA GLU A 34 -13.12 0.61 18.12
C GLU A 34 -11.60 0.73 18.02
N LEU A 35 -11.10 0.79 16.79
CA LEU A 35 -9.69 0.99 16.47
C LEU A 35 -9.50 2.27 15.67
N PRO A 36 -8.39 2.99 15.88
CA PRO A 36 -8.04 4.15 15.06
C PRO A 36 -7.98 3.80 13.57
N ALA A 37 -8.61 4.62 12.75
CA ALA A 37 -8.61 4.48 11.29
C ALA A 37 -7.87 5.62 10.60
N GLN A 38 -7.88 6.81 11.20
CA GLN A 38 -7.22 8.00 10.66
C GLN A 38 -6.57 8.82 11.77
N TRP A 39 -5.42 9.41 11.43
CA TRP A 39 -4.67 10.33 12.28
C TRP A 39 -4.62 11.70 11.61
N GLY A 40 -4.89 12.75 12.38
CA GLY A 40 -4.70 14.12 11.94
C GLY A 40 -3.22 14.52 11.92
N ILE A 41 -2.94 15.70 11.37
CA ILE A 41 -1.56 16.25 11.25
C ILE A 41 -0.91 16.46 12.63
N SER A 42 -1.70 16.70 13.68
CA SER A 42 -1.22 16.78 15.07
C SER A 42 -0.82 15.43 15.67
N GLY A 43 -0.99 14.33 14.94
CA GLY A 43 -0.75 12.97 15.38
C GLY A 43 -1.85 12.39 16.28
N LYS A 44 -2.95 13.14 16.50
CA LYS A 44 -4.13 12.66 17.23
C LYS A 44 -5.05 11.85 16.31
N VAL A 45 -5.70 10.83 16.86
CA VAL A 45 -6.73 10.07 16.14
C VAL A 45 -7.92 10.99 15.89
N ASN A 46 -8.37 11.11 14.64
CA ASN A 46 -9.55 11.89 14.28
C ASN A 46 -10.72 11.02 13.81
N ARG A 47 -10.48 9.74 13.53
CA ARG A 47 -11.53 8.78 13.16
C ARG A 47 -11.22 7.39 13.69
N TYR A 48 -12.26 6.74 14.19
CA TYR A 48 -12.26 5.34 14.60
C TYR A 48 -13.15 4.52 13.66
N TRP A 49 -12.86 3.22 13.56
CA TRP A 49 -13.70 2.21 12.92
C TRP A 49 -13.94 1.06 13.90
N ASP A 50 -15.01 0.29 13.65
CA ASP A 50 -15.16 -1.03 14.27
C ASP A 50 -13.91 -1.88 14.00
N LYS A 51 -13.45 -2.63 15.01
CA LYS A 51 -12.20 -3.39 14.94
C LYS A 51 -12.17 -4.38 13.78
N ASN A 52 -13.31 -4.97 13.42
CA ASN A 52 -13.40 -5.91 12.31
C ASN A 52 -13.16 -5.19 10.99
N ILE A 53 -13.79 -4.02 10.84
CA ILE A 53 -13.63 -3.18 9.65
C ILE A 53 -12.18 -2.69 9.55
N ALA A 54 -11.57 -2.25 10.65
CA ALA A 54 -10.19 -1.77 10.62
C ALA A 54 -9.18 -2.86 10.22
N ILE A 55 -9.29 -4.04 10.84
CA ILE A 55 -8.39 -5.18 10.53
C ILE A 55 -8.62 -5.65 9.09
N PHE A 56 -9.88 -5.78 8.66
CA PHE A 56 -10.23 -6.20 7.31
C PHE A 56 -9.72 -5.21 6.26
N MET A 57 -9.99 -3.92 6.43
CA MET A 57 -9.61 -2.89 5.46
C MET A 57 -8.10 -2.76 5.35
N PHE A 58 -7.37 -2.62 6.46
CA PHE A 58 -5.91 -2.51 6.37
C PHE A 58 -5.27 -3.81 5.88
N GLY A 59 -5.80 -4.98 6.24
CA GLY A 59 -5.32 -6.27 5.74
C GLY A 59 -5.51 -6.44 4.23
N ILE A 60 -6.70 -6.09 3.70
CA ILE A 60 -6.98 -6.12 2.27
C ILE A 60 -6.11 -5.11 1.52
N LEU A 61 -5.98 -3.89 2.02
CA LEU A 61 -5.16 -2.87 1.36
C LEU A 61 -3.66 -3.21 1.41
N GLY A 62 -3.21 -3.96 2.43
CA GLY A 62 -1.83 -4.41 2.58
C GLY A 62 -1.43 -5.59 1.70
N ILE A 63 -2.37 -6.48 1.38
CA ILE A 63 -2.11 -7.71 0.59
C ILE A 63 -2.80 -7.64 -0.77
N VAL A 64 -4.13 -7.53 -0.76
CA VAL A 64 -4.97 -7.74 -1.93
C VAL A 64 -4.78 -6.60 -2.93
N LEU A 65 -4.73 -5.34 -2.48
CA LEU A 65 -4.56 -4.20 -3.38
C LEU A 65 -3.25 -4.28 -4.20
N PRO A 66 -2.06 -4.47 -3.59
CA PRO A 66 -0.81 -4.65 -4.35
C PRO A 66 -0.81 -5.86 -5.29
N LEU A 67 -1.53 -6.94 -4.95
CA LEU A 67 -1.66 -8.10 -5.83
C LEU A 67 -2.62 -7.82 -6.98
N ILE A 68 -3.76 -7.18 -6.74
CA ILE A 68 -4.68 -6.73 -7.80
C ILE A 68 -3.94 -5.82 -8.79
N MET A 69 -3.13 -4.88 -8.30
CA MET A 69 -2.29 -4.06 -9.17
C MET A 69 -1.40 -4.94 -10.08
N GLN A 70 -0.74 -5.97 -9.55
CA GLN A 70 0.04 -6.90 -10.38
C GLN A 70 -0.78 -7.50 -11.54
N PHE A 71 -2.05 -7.82 -11.30
CA PHE A 71 -2.94 -8.36 -12.32
C PHE A 71 -3.44 -7.29 -13.30
N THR A 72 -3.74 -6.07 -12.84
CA THR A 72 -4.31 -5.02 -13.70
C THR A 72 -3.39 -4.62 -14.84
N ARG A 73 -2.06 -4.76 -14.68
CA ARG A 73 -1.08 -4.53 -15.77
C ARG A 73 -1.36 -5.35 -17.03
N SER A 74 -2.00 -6.51 -16.88
CA SER A 74 -2.29 -7.41 -18.01
C SER A 74 -3.53 -7.01 -18.82
N ILE A 75 -4.38 -6.17 -18.22
CA ILE A 75 -5.64 -5.65 -18.79
C ILE A 75 -5.39 -4.30 -19.48
N ASP A 76 -4.30 -3.60 -19.14
CA ASP A 76 -3.94 -2.33 -19.77
C ASP A 76 -3.73 -2.48 -21.29
N PRO A 77 -4.37 -1.65 -22.14
CA PRO A 77 -4.15 -1.67 -23.59
C PRO A 77 -2.68 -1.49 -23.99
N LYS A 78 -1.91 -0.76 -23.19
CA LYS A 78 -0.47 -0.51 -23.36
C LYS A 78 0.39 -1.43 -22.48
N ARG A 79 -0.08 -2.63 -22.13
CA ARG A 79 0.63 -3.59 -21.25
C ARG A 79 2.09 -3.88 -21.62
N GLU A 80 2.46 -3.82 -22.91
CA GLU A 80 3.84 -4.03 -23.36
C GLU A 80 4.81 -2.99 -22.77
N ASN A 81 4.34 -1.78 -22.47
CA ASN A 81 5.16 -0.74 -21.85
C ASN A 81 5.58 -1.09 -20.42
N TYR A 82 4.81 -1.92 -19.68
CA TYR A 82 5.17 -2.34 -18.33
C TYR A 82 6.50 -3.10 -18.30
N LYS A 83 6.87 -3.79 -19.39
CA LYS A 83 8.17 -4.47 -19.52
C LYS A 83 9.35 -3.51 -19.40
N LYS A 84 9.15 -2.22 -19.74
CA LYS A 84 10.18 -1.17 -19.68
C LYS A 84 10.39 -0.60 -18.27
N PHE A 85 9.43 -0.82 -17.36
CA PHE A 85 9.47 -0.26 -16.00
C PHE A 85 9.04 -1.27 -14.92
N GLU A 86 9.24 -2.57 -15.15
CA GLU A 86 8.76 -3.61 -14.24
C GLU A 86 9.24 -3.45 -12.81
N ASN A 87 10.48 -3.00 -12.63
CA ASN A 87 11.05 -2.78 -11.30
C ASN A 87 10.38 -1.60 -10.59
N ALA A 88 10.23 -0.47 -11.27
CA ALA A 88 9.51 0.69 -10.74
C ALA A 88 8.08 0.33 -10.34
N TYR A 89 7.40 -0.47 -11.16
CA TYR A 89 6.04 -0.94 -10.86
C TYR A 89 5.99 -1.86 -9.64
N ALA A 90 6.88 -2.85 -9.55
CA ALA A 90 6.93 -3.79 -8.43
C ALA A 90 7.30 -3.09 -7.11
N MET A 91 8.25 -2.15 -7.13
CA MET A 91 8.67 -1.40 -5.94
C MET A 91 7.58 -0.43 -5.48
N SER A 92 6.84 0.19 -6.39
CA SER A 92 5.70 1.04 -6.04
C SER A 92 4.60 0.26 -5.33
N ARG A 93 4.27 -0.95 -5.83
CA ARG A 93 3.31 -1.85 -5.17
C ARG A 93 3.79 -2.30 -3.79
N LEU A 94 5.08 -2.62 -3.66
CA LEU A 94 5.67 -2.98 -2.37
C LEU A 94 5.56 -1.83 -1.37
N ALA A 95 5.88 -0.60 -1.78
CA ALA A 95 5.81 0.58 -0.91
C ALA A 95 4.38 0.81 -0.38
N ILE A 96 3.37 0.68 -1.26
CA ILE A 96 1.95 0.78 -0.89
C ILE A 96 1.56 -0.34 0.09
N GLY A 97 1.92 -1.59 -0.20
CA GLY A 97 1.61 -2.74 0.65
C GLY A 97 2.27 -2.62 2.04
N VAL A 98 3.55 -2.25 2.09
CA VAL A 98 4.29 -2.02 3.34
C VAL A 98 3.64 -0.93 4.17
N LEU A 99 3.20 0.18 3.57
CA LEU A 99 2.52 1.24 4.30
C LEU A 99 1.24 0.72 4.98
N PHE A 100 0.36 0.02 4.25
CA PHE A 100 -0.89 -0.48 4.83
C PHE A 100 -0.66 -1.58 5.87
N ASN A 101 0.32 -2.47 5.66
CA ASN A 101 0.71 -3.48 6.64
C ASN A 101 1.25 -2.83 7.92
N LEU A 102 2.07 -1.78 7.80
CA LEU A 102 2.54 -0.99 8.93
C LEU A 102 1.38 -0.33 9.67
N MET A 103 0.43 0.27 8.94
CA MET A 103 -0.76 0.87 9.55
C MET A 103 -1.58 -0.15 10.33
N LEU A 104 -1.76 -1.38 9.83
CA LEU A 104 -2.43 -2.44 10.58
C LEU A 104 -1.71 -2.73 11.92
N VAL A 105 -0.38 -2.89 11.88
CA VAL A 105 0.42 -3.16 13.07
C VAL A 105 0.30 -2.02 14.08
N LEU A 106 0.41 -0.76 13.62
CA LEU A 106 0.32 0.41 14.50
C LEU A 106 -1.08 0.58 15.10
N THR A 107 -2.14 0.37 14.32
CA THR A 107 -3.52 0.40 14.79
C THR A 107 -3.76 -0.63 15.89
N VAL A 108 -3.32 -1.87 15.69
CA VAL A 108 -3.46 -2.95 16.68
C VAL A 108 -2.60 -2.66 17.92
N ALA A 109 -1.37 -2.17 17.74
CA ALA A 109 -0.49 -1.81 18.85
C ALA A 109 -1.09 -0.69 19.72
N TYR A 110 -1.68 0.34 19.09
CA TYR A 110 -2.40 1.40 19.79
C TYR A 110 -3.63 0.85 20.52
N GLY A 111 -4.41 -0.03 19.89
CA GLY A 111 -5.58 -0.67 20.51
C GLY A 111 -5.22 -1.52 21.74
N LEU A 112 -4.00 -2.08 21.78
CA LEU A 112 -3.47 -2.77 22.96
C LEU A 112 -3.00 -1.84 24.08
N GLY A 113 -3.19 -0.52 23.93
CA GLY A 113 -2.76 0.48 24.91
C GLY A 113 -1.26 0.72 24.95
N LYS A 114 -0.52 0.34 23.89
CA LYS A 114 0.92 0.65 23.83
C LYS A 114 1.11 2.15 23.63
N ASP A 115 1.98 2.75 24.45
CA ASP A 115 2.36 4.15 24.32
C ASP A 115 3.30 4.34 23.12
N ILE A 116 2.70 4.52 21.94
CA ILE A 116 3.39 4.70 20.67
C ILE A 116 2.84 5.94 20.00
N ASN A 117 3.73 6.82 19.54
CA ASN A 117 3.34 7.96 18.74
C ASN A 117 3.05 7.53 17.28
N VAL A 118 1.92 6.87 17.07
CA VAL A 118 1.50 6.35 15.76
C VAL A 118 1.44 7.45 14.71
N GLY A 119 0.97 8.64 15.06
CA GLY A 119 0.89 9.77 14.14
C GLY A 119 2.25 10.16 13.55
N LYS A 120 3.29 10.30 14.39
CA LYS A 120 4.66 10.61 13.92
C LYS A 120 5.22 9.50 13.03
N ILE A 121 5.01 8.23 13.41
CA ILE A 121 5.49 7.09 12.62
C ILE A 121 4.77 7.03 11.27
N ALA A 122 3.46 7.25 11.24
CA ALA A 122 2.65 7.25 10.02
C ALA A 122 3.09 8.37 9.06
N ILE A 123 3.32 9.58 9.57
CA ILE A 123 3.82 10.71 8.76
C ILE A 123 5.21 10.38 8.19
N GLY A 124 6.11 9.85 9.01
CA GLY A 124 7.45 9.43 8.56
C GLY A 124 7.39 8.34 7.49
N ALA A 125 6.57 7.30 7.71
CA ALA A 125 6.37 6.22 6.75
C ALA A 125 5.76 6.72 5.43
N LEU A 126 4.81 7.63 5.50
CA LEU A 126 4.21 8.26 4.32
C LEU A 126 5.27 9.08 3.54
N GLY A 127 6.13 9.82 4.23
CA GLY A 127 7.26 10.53 3.61
C GLY A 127 8.23 9.59 2.89
N VAL A 128 8.62 8.49 3.54
CA VAL A 128 9.48 7.46 2.92
C VAL A 128 8.79 6.84 1.70
N MET A 129 7.49 6.57 1.78
CA MET A 129 6.72 6.07 0.63
C MET A 129 6.75 7.08 -0.52
N PHE A 130 6.55 8.38 -0.27
CA PHE A 130 6.62 9.39 -1.31
C PHE A 130 8.01 9.53 -1.93
N ILE A 131 9.08 9.41 -1.14
CA ILE A 131 10.45 9.37 -1.68
C ILE A 131 10.63 8.16 -2.60
N ALA A 132 10.18 6.98 -2.17
CA ALA A 132 10.26 5.77 -2.97
C ALA A 132 9.46 5.91 -4.28
N LEU A 133 8.20 6.33 -4.20
CA LEU A 133 7.36 6.55 -5.38
C LEU A 133 7.95 7.63 -6.30
N GLY A 134 8.41 8.76 -5.75
CA GLY A 134 9.04 9.84 -6.51
C GLY A 134 10.28 9.40 -7.27
N ASN A 135 11.08 8.48 -6.72
CA ASN A 135 12.25 7.92 -7.40
C ASN A 135 11.87 6.97 -8.56
N TYR A 136 10.76 6.25 -8.45
CA TYR A 136 10.31 5.30 -9.47
C TYR A 136 9.38 5.90 -10.53
N MET A 137 8.67 7.00 -10.20
CA MET A 137 7.71 7.64 -11.10
C MET A 137 8.29 8.07 -12.45
N PRO A 138 9.49 8.68 -12.55
CA PRO A 138 10.09 9.07 -13.83
C PRO A 138 10.40 7.89 -14.78
N GLN A 139 10.48 6.67 -14.24
CA GLN A 139 10.76 5.47 -15.04
C GLN A 139 9.50 4.91 -15.71
N VAL A 140 8.32 5.26 -15.18
CA VAL A 140 7.03 4.77 -15.66
C VAL A 140 6.84 5.22 -17.10
N LYS A 141 6.42 4.31 -17.97
CA LYS A 141 6.06 4.61 -19.36
C LYS A 141 4.56 4.75 -19.52
N ASP A 142 4.14 5.39 -20.60
CA ASP A 142 2.74 5.69 -20.89
C ASP A 142 1.85 4.45 -20.80
N ASN A 143 0.81 4.56 -19.96
CA ASN A 143 -0.14 3.50 -19.67
C ASN A 143 -1.44 4.10 -19.12
N TYR A 144 -2.49 3.30 -19.05
CA TYR A 144 -3.82 3.77 -18.66
C TYR A 144 -4.16 3.54 -17.19
N LEU A 145 -3.34 2.80 -16.42
CA LEU A 145 -3.72 2.33 -15.07
C LEU A 145 -2.80 2.81 -13.92
N PHE A 146 -1.61 3.31 -14.19
CA PHE A 146 -0.58 3.64 -13.20
C PHE A 146 0.20 4.92 -13.56
N GLY A 147 0.36 5.81 -12.58
CA GLY A 147 1.06 7.09 -12.73
C GLY A 147 0.12 8.30 -12.90
N VAL A 148 0.67 9.43 -13.37
CA VAL A 148 -0.05 10.69 -13.58
C VAL A 148 -0.75 10.66 -14.93
N ARG A 149 -2.06 10.43 -14.94
CA ARG A 149 -2.86 10.15 -16.13
C ARG A 149 -3.84 11.29 -16.40
N THR A 150 -3.32 12.44 -16.86
CA THR A 150 -4.16 13.55 -17.33
C THR A 150 -4.46 13.37 -18.81
N ALA A 151 -5.41 14.15 -19.36
CA ALA A 151 -5.70 14.12 -20.79
C ALA A 151 -4.45 14.40 -21.65
N TRP A 152 -3.51 15.22 -21.14
CA TRP A 152 -2.26 15.56 -21.81
C TRP A 152 -1.20 14.45 -21.75
N THR A 153 -1.01 13.80 -20.60
CA THR A 153 -0.01 12.72 -20.50
C THR A 153 -0.44 11.49 -21.31
N LEU A 154 -1.75 11.25 -21.45
CA LEU A 154 -2.27 10.14 -22.26
C LEU A 154 -2.22 10.38 -23.77
N SER A 155 -2.19 11.65 -24.22
CA SER A 155 -2.25 11.99 -25.65
C SER A 155 -0.89 11.96 -26.34
N SER A 156 0.22 12.14 -25.60
CA SER A 156 1.57 12.13 -26.17
C SER A 156 2.60 11.48 -25.22
N PRO A 157 3.39 10.49 -25.68
CA PRO A 157 4.53 9.95 -24.93
C PRO A 157 5.62 10.98 -24.59
N GLU A 158 5.68 12.11 -25.30
CA GLU A 158 6.65 13.18 -25.03
C GLU A 158 6.27 14.00 -23.79
N VAL A 159 4.97 14.09 -23.49
CA VAL A 159 4.41 14.86 -22.35
C VAL A 159 4.10 13.94 -21.16
N TRP A 160 4.35 12.64 -21.29
CA TRP A 160 4.22 11.66 -20.23
C TRP A 160 5.24 11.88 -19.10
#